data_AF-A0A974NRG5-F1
#
_entry.id   AF-A0A974NRG5-F1
#
_cell.length_a   1.000
_cell.length_b   1.000
_cell.length_c   1.000
_cell.angle_alpha   90.00
_cell.angle_beta   90.00
_cell.angle_gamma   90.00
#
_symmetry.space_group_name_H-M   'P 1'
#
loop_
_entity.id
_entity.type
_entity.pdbx_description
1 polymer ?
#
loop_
_entity_poly.entity_id
_entity_poly.type
_entity_poly.pdbx_seq_one_letter_code
_entity_poly.pdbx_strand_id
1 'polypeptide(L)'
;MEAQLSEVTGLLKKEEQSLKDMKSRVKEKEGELASLSGAVKQAKGKPRTLQAGYYTVGQDLPEGRYKATPIGEGSNFFVNEGMTVNTILGRDGEASYTFSVSEGDVIRTEAAVKLTPLEGE
;
A
#
# COMPACT_ATOMS: atom_id res chain seq x y z
N MET A 1 -27.52 10.91 -52.81
CA MET A 1 -28.20 10.88 -51.50
C MET A 1 -28.20 9.48 -50.90
N GLU A 2 -28.64 8.45 -51.63
CA GLU A 2 -28.68 7.05 -51.12
C GLU A 2 -27.30 6.44 -50.77
N ALA A 3 -26.26 6.71 -51.58
CA ALA A 3 -24.90 6.21 -51.31
C ALA A 3 -24.31 6.75 -49.99
N GLN A 4 -24.56 8.04 -49.67
CA GLN A 4 -24.10 8.66 -48.43
C GLN A 4 -24.86 8.10 -47.22
N LEU A 5 -26.14 7.75 -47.36
CA LEU A 5 -26.95 7.14 -46.30
C LEU A 5 -26.45 5.73 -45.93
N SER A 6 -26.01 4.95 -46.94
CA SER A 6 -25.41 3.62 -46.75
C SER A 6 -24.06 3.68 -46.03
N GLU A 7 -23.24 4.68 -46.32
CA GLU A 7 -21.93 4.85 -45.68
C GLU A 7 -22.07 5.23 -44.20
N VAL A 8 -22.96 6.17 -43.89
CA VAL A 8 -23.26 6.59 -42.52
C VAL A 8 -23.82 5.43 -41.69
N THR A 9 -24.68 4.57 -42.24
CA THR A 9 -25.18 3.39 -41.52
C THR A 9 -24.11 2.33 -41.28
N GLY A 10 -23.16 2.16 -42.20
CA GLY A 10 -22.00 1.28 -42.00
C GLY A 10 -21.09 1.77 -40.87
N LEU A 11 -20.82 3.08 -40.83
CA LEU A 11 -20.04 3.70 -39.77
C LEU A 11 -20.74 3.62 -38.41
N LEU A 12 -22.05 3.86 -38.37
CA LEU A 12 -22.85 3.77 -37.13
C LEU A 12 -22.75 2.38 -36.49
N LYS A 13 -22.90 1.32 -37.30
CA LYS A 13 -22.75 -0.07 -36.81
C LYS A 13 -21.35 -0.37 -36.30
N LYS A 14 -20.31 0.15 -36.97
CA LYS A 14 -18.92 -0.02 -36.53
C LYS A 14 -18.65 0.70 -35.21
N GLU A 15 -19.23 1.88 -35.02
CA GLU A 15 -19.13 2.65 -33.78
C GLU A 15 -19.89 1.98 -32.63
N GLU A 16 -21.10 1.46 -32.89
CA GLU A 16 -21.87 0.67 -31.91
C GLU A 16 -21.11 -0.59 -31.45
N GLN A 17 -20.47 -1.28 -32.39
CA GLN A 17 -19.63 -2.44 -32.09
C GLN A 17 -18.43 -2.04 -31.22
N SER A 18 -17.75 -0.96 -31.59
CA SER A 18 -16.61 -0.42 -30.83
C SER A 18 -17.02 0.02 -29.41
N LEU A 19 -18.19 0.63 -29.26
CA LEU A 19 -18.76 1.01 -27.96
C LEU A 19 -19.05 -0.23 -27.09
N LYS A 20 -19.55 -1.31 -27.68
CA LYS A 20 -19.79 -2.57 -26.96
C LYS A 20 -18.49 -3.22 -26.48
N ASP A 21 -17.46 -3.19 -27.32
CA ASP A 21 -16.13 -3.72 -26.98
C ASP A 21 -15.47 -2.88 -25.89
N MET A 22 -15.53 -1.55 -25.99
CA MET A 22 -15.04 -0.64 -24.95
C MET A 22 -15.76 -0.86 -23.61
N LYS A 23 -17.10 -1.00 -23.61
CA LYS A 23 -17.86 -1.29 -22.38
C LYS A 23 -17.43 -2.60 -21.72
N SER A 24 -17.16 -3.63 -22.53
CA SER A 24 -16.68 -4.92 -22.02
C SER A 24 -15.31 -4.76 -21.37
N ARG A 25 -14.38 -4.05 -22.02
CA ARG A 25 -13.04 -3.77 -21.49
C ARG A 25 -13.06 -2.93 -20.21
N VAL A 26 -13.95 -1.94 -20.11
CA VAL A 26 -14.13 -1.15 -18.89
C VAL A 26 -14.57 -2.05 -17.74
N LYS A 27 -15.58 -2.89 -17.95
CA LYS A 27 -16.07 -3.83 -16.93
C LYS A 27 -15.00 -4.81 -16.48
N GLU A 28 -14.19 -5.33 -17.41
CA GLU A 28 -13.04 -6.18 -17.08
C GLU A 28 -12.02 -5.44 -16.21
N LYS A 29 -11.66 -4.21 -16.59
CA LYS A 29 -10.71 -3.38 -15.83
C LYS A 29 -11.22 -3.01 -14.45
N GLU A 30 -12.51 -2.71 -14.29
CA GLU A 30 -13.13 -2.49 -12.97
C GLU A 30 -13.00 -3.72 -12.07
N GLY A 31 -13.20 -4.93 -12.63
CA GLY A 31 -13.01 -6.19 -11.91
C GLY A 31 -11.55 -6.46 -11.49
N GLU A 32 -10.59 -6.19 -12.38
CA GLU A 32 -9.15 -6.25 -12.06
C GLU A 32 -8.80 -5.27 -10.94
N LEU A 33 -9.31 -4.04 -11.00
CA LEU A 33 -9.02 -2.97 -10.05
C LEU A 33 -9.60 -3.28 -8.65
N ALA A 34 -10.81 -3.85 -8.60
CA ALA A 34 -11.40 -4.34 -7.35
C ALA A 34 -10.57 -5.48 -6.73
N SER A 35 -10.10 -6.41 -7.55
CA SER A 35 -9.28 -7.54 -7.10
C SER A 35 -7.93 -7.07 -6.56
N LEU A 36 -7.26 -6.17 -7.28
CA LEU A 36 -5.98 -5.58 -6.86
C LEU A 36 -6.15 -4.75 -5.57
N SER A 37 -7.22 -3.96 -5.47
CA SER A 37 -7.54 -3.21 -4.25
C SER A 37 -7.72 -4.13 -3.03
N GLY A 38 -8.41 -5.26 -3.19
CA GLY A 38 -8.55 -6.28 -2.15
C GLY A 38 -7.20 -6.87 -1.73
N ALA A 39 -6.35 -7.23 -2.69
CA ALA A 39 -5.01 -7.75 -2.43
C ALA A 39 -4.10 -6.74 -1.71
N VAL A 40 -4.15 -5.46 -2.11
CA VAL A 40 -3.39 -4.38 -1.48
C VAL A 40 -3.83 -4.14 -0.04
N LYS A 41 -5.14 -4.13 0.25
CA LYS A 41 -5.64 -4.03 1.63
C LYS A 41 -5.13 -5.18 2.48
N GLN A 42 -5.21 -6.41 1.97
CA GLN A 42 -4.73 -7.58 2.68
C GLN A 42 -3.22 -7.53 2.94
N ALA A 43 -2.42 -7.05 1.98
CA ALA A 43 -0.98 -6.89 2.16
C ALA A 43 -0.63 -5.82 3.19
N LYS A 44 -1.35 -4.69 3.19
CA LYS A 44 -1.20 -3.61 4.18
C LYS A 44 -1.56 -4.04 5.60
N GLY A 45 -2.51 -4.97 5.77
CA GLY A 45 -2.96 -5.44 7.09
C GLY A 45 -2.10 -6.54 7.74
N LYS A 46 -1.10 -7.11 7.04
CA LYS A 46 -0.28 -8.20 7.59
C LYS A 46 0.87 -7.66 8.45
N PRO A 47 1.10 -8.21 9.66
CA PRO A 47 2.28 -7.90 10.44
C PRO A 47 3.57 -8.23 9.69
N ARG A 48 4.61 -7.42 9.89
CA ARG A 48 5.92 -7.59 9.23
C ARG A 48 7.01 -7.58 10.29
N THR A 49 8.07 -8.35 10.06
CA THR A 49 9.25 -8.34 10.92
C THR A 49 10.36 -7.63 10.19
N LEU A 50 10.91 -6.59 10.82
CA LEU A 50 12.12 -5.92 10.38
C LEU A 50 13.29 -6.49 11.19
N GLN A 51 14.43 -6.70 10.54
CA GLN A 51 15.70 -7.00 11.21
C GLN A 51 16.41 -5.68 11.52
N ALA A 52 17.57 -5.75 12.18
CA ALA A 52 18.40 -4.56 12.34
C ALA A 52 18.76 -3.95 10.97
N GLY A 53 18.56 -2.65 10.79
CA GLY A 53 18.80 -1.97 9.52
C GLY A 53 17.98 -0.70 9.33
N TYR A 54 17.97 -0.24 8.07
CA TYR A 54 17.25 0.94 7.60
C TYR A 54 16.18 0.52 6.59
N TYR A 55 15.00 1.11 6.70
CA TYR A 55 13.85 0.80 5.87
C TYR A 55 13.15 2.09 5.44
N THR A 56 12.90 2.22 4.14
CA THR A 56 12.24 3.39 3.55
C THR A 56 10.75 3.09 3.34
N VAL A 57 9.90 3.94 3.90
CA VAL A 57 8.45 3.83 3.75
C VAL A 57 8.05 4.20 2.32
N GLY A 58 7.18 3.40 1.71
CA GLY A 58 6.86 3.41 0.29
C GLY A 58 7.67 2.38 -0.53
N GLN A 59 8.85 1.97 -0.05
CA GLN A 59 9.70 0.98 -0.73
C GLN A 59 9.69 -0.36 0.01
N ASP A 60 10.09 -0.35 1.28
CA ASP A 60 10.19 -1.55 2.10
C ASP A 60 8.87 -1.89 2.77
N LEU A 61 8.10 -0.87 3.16
CA LEU A 61 6.79 -0.99 3.78
C LEU A 61 5.83 0.13 3.40
N PRO A 62 4.51 -0.14 3.34
CA PRO A 62 3.55 0.90 3.02
C PRO A 62 3.49 1.94 4.15
N GLU A 63 3.12 3.17 3.81
CA GLU A 63 2.70 4.17 4.79
C GLU A 63 1.55 3.67 5.65
N GLY A 64 1.41 4.23 6.85
CA GLY A 64 0.34 3.90 7.77
C GLY A 64 0.72 4.01 9.23
N ARG A 65 -0.17 3.53 10.08
CA ARG A 65 0.00 3.49 11.52
C ARG A 65 0.39 2.09 11.95
N TYR A 66 1.41 1.97 12.77
CA TYR A 66 1.97 0.70 13.21
C TYR A 66 2.17 0.66 14.71
N LYS A 67 1.99 -0.52 15.29
CA LYS A 67 2.53 -0.87 16.60
C LYS A 67 3.83 -1.64 16.41
N ALA A 68 4.94 -1.07 16.85
CA ALA A 68 6.24 -1.72 16.94
C ALA A 68 6.35 -2.51 18.25
N THR A 69 6.65 -3.80 18.16
CA THR A 69 6.91 -4.68 19.31
C THR A 69 8.31 -5.30 19.15
N PRO A 70 9.23 -5.15 20.12
CA PRO A 70 10.56 -5.74 20.03
C PRO A 70 10.49 -7.28 20.00
N ILE A 71 11.43 -7.90 19.31
CA ILE A 71 11.66 -9.34 19.36
C ILE A 71 12.97 -9.57 20.13
N GLY A 72 12.90 -10.32 21.24
CA GLY A 72 14.05 -10.51 22.14
C GLY A 72 14.15 -9.40 23.19
N GLU A 73 15.37 -9.01 23.55
CA GLU A 73 15.61 -8.00 24.60
C GLU A 73 15.23 -6.57 24.18
N GLY A 74 15.18 -6.32 22.86
CA GLY A 74 14.86 -5.03 22.27
C GLY A 74 16.10 -4.17 21.99
N SER A 75 15.89 -2.96 21.46
CA SER A 75 16.96 -2.03 21.06
C SER A 75 16.41 -0.65 20.74
N ASN A 76 17.28 0.26 20.29
CA ASN A 76 16.85 1.55 19.78
C ASN A 76 15.96 1.41 18.52
N PHE A 77 14.95 2.27 18.45
CA PHE A 77 14.03 2.39 17.33
C PHE A 77 13.84 3.86 16.98
N PHE A 78 14.14 4.20 15.74
CA PHE A 78 14.13 5.57 15.24
C PHE A 78 13.28 5.68 13.99
N VAL A 79 12.67 6.86 13.84
CA VAL A 79 12.11 7.31 12.56
C VAL A 79 12.67 8.69 12.26
N ASN A 80 13.19 8.86 11.03
CA ASN A 80 13.82 10.08 10.54
C ASN A 80 14.92 10.58 11.48
N GLU A 81 15.92 9.73 11.76
CA GLU A 81 17.03 10.04 12.67
C GLU A 81 16.60 10.52 14.07
N GLY A 82 15.42 10.09 14.53
CA GLY A 82 14.89 10.47 15.84
C GLY A 82 13.91 11.63 15.84
N MET A 83 13.67 12.29 14.70
CA MET A 83 12.77 13.44 14.63
C MET A 83 11.30 13.07 14.85
N THR A 84 10.88 11.91 14.33
CA THR A 84 9.49 11.45 14.45
C THR A 84 9.34 10.46 15.59
N VAL A 85 10.27 9.52 15.73
CA VAL A 85 10.31 8.53 16.81
C VAL A 85 11.73 8.41 17.28
N ASN A 86 11.94 8.50 18.59
CA ASN A 86 13.21 8.22 19.24
C ASN A 86 12.91 7.50 20.56
N THR A 87 12.98 6.18 20.55
CA THR A 87 12.67 5.36 21.72
C THR A 87 13.53 4.11 21.79
N ILE A 88 13.66 3.55 22.99
CA ILE A 88 14.19 2.23 23.21
C ILE A 88 12.98 1.29 23.31
N LEU A 89 12.92 0.28 22.45
CA LEU A 89 11.93 -0.79 22.58
C LEU A 89 12.53 -1.92 23.40
N GLY A 90 11.80 -2.49 24.37
CA GLY A 90 12.21 -3.70 25.10
C GLY A 90 12.39 -3.51 26.59
N ARG A 91 13.29 -4.28 27.19
CA ARG A 91 13.45 -4.39 28.67
C ARG A 91 13.70 -3.03 29.33
N ASP A 92 14.56 -2.22 28.73
CA ASP A 92 15.04 -0.95 29.29
C ASP A 92 14.28 0.26 28.72
N GLY A 93 13.13 0.04 28.09
CA GLY A 93 12.33 1.09 27.47
C GLY A 93 10.86 0.70 27.31
N GLU A 94 10.27 1.08 26.19
CA GLU A 94 8.87 0.83 25.89
C GLU A 94 8.64 -0.63 25.47
N ALA A 95 7.68 -1.31 26.11
CA ALA A 95 7.32 -2.68 25.73
C ALA A 95 6.78 -2.77 24.29
N SER A 96 6.23 -1.67 23.78
CA SER A 96 5.85 -1.47 22.38
C SER A 96 5.58 0.01 22.14
N TYR A 97 5.69 0.47 20.90
CA TYR A 97 5.42 1.86 20.56
C TYR A 97 4.50 1.98 19.34
N THR A 98 3.51 2.86 19.40
CA THR A 98 2.61 3.13 18.27
C THR A 98 3.02 4.42 17.58
N PHE A 99 3.20 4.36 16.26
CA PHE A 99 3.66 5.49 15.46
C PHE A 99 2.99 5.51 14.09
N SER A 100 3.05 6.65 13.42
CA SER A 100 2.59 6.83 12.05
C SER A 100 3.77 7.19 11.16
N VAL A 101 3.75 6.67 9.93
CA VAL A 101 4.76 6.99 8.90
C VAL A 101 4.09 7.28 7.58
N SER A 102 4.71 8.18 6.83
CA SER A 102 4.34 8.58 5.47
C SER A 102 5.40 8.14 4.48
N GLU A 103 5.05 8.11 3.19
CA GLU A 103 5.99 7.82 2.11
C GLU A 103 7.26 8.70 2.21
N GLY A 104 8.43 8.07 2.12
CA GLY A 104 9.73 8.71 2.26
C GLY A 104 10.32 8.72 3.67
N ASP A 105 9.54 8.42 4.71
CA ASP A 105 10.08 8.27 6.06
C ASP A 105 11.08 7.10 6.13
N VAL A 106 12.12 7.27 6.94
CA VAL A 106 13.16 6.25 7.16
C VAL A 106 13.06 5.69 8.57
N ILE A 107 12.80 4.39 8.68
CA ILE A 107 12.80 3.65 9.93
C ILE A 107 14.17 3.02 10.11
N ARG A 108 14.77 3.21 11.30
CA ARG A 108 15.99 2.51 11.72
C ARG A 108 15.69 1.71 12.99
N THR A 109 16.12 0.45 13.01
CA THR A 109 16.07 -0.37 14.22
C THR A 109 17.39 -1.13 14.37
N GLU A 110 17.82 -1.34 15.60
CA GLU A 110 19.11 -1.99 15.91
C GLU A 110 18.96 -3.47 16.29
N ALA A 111 17.73 -3.98 16.35
CA ALA A 111 17.39 -5.38 16.57
C ALA A 111 16.09 -5.71 15.84
N ALA A 112 15.68 -6.99 15.88
CA ALA A 112 14.45 -7.41 15.25
C ALA A 112 13.21 -6.79 15.92
N VAL A 113 12.28 -6.29 15.11
CA VAL A 113 11.01 -5.68 15.56
C VAL A 113 9.85 -6.17 14.71
N LYS A 114 8.73 -6.48 15.36
CA LYS A 114 7.47 -6.79 14.70
C LYS A 114 6.64 -5.52 14.58
N LEU A 115 6.34 -5.12 13.35
CA LEU A 115 5.39 -4.06 13.03
C LEU A 115 4.03 -4.68 12.78
N THR A 116 3.05 -4.31 13.60
CA THR A 116 1.64 -4.69 13.41
C THR A 116 0.89 -3.48 12.87
N PRO A 117 0.38 -3.53 11.63
CA PRO A 117 -0.48 -2.48 11.09
C PRO A 117 -1.69 -2.26 12.00
N LEU A 118 -1.98 -1.01 12.30
CA LEU A 118 -3.22 -0.60 12.94
C LEU A 118 -4.03 0.04 11.82
N GLU A 119 -5.08 -0.63 11.35
CA GLU A 119 -6.02 0.00 10.42
C GLU A 119 -6.54 1.29 11.07
N GLY A 120 -6.53 2.38 10.31
CA GLY A 120 -7.06 3.65 10.79
C GLY A 120 -8.51 3.45 11.23
N GLU A 121 -8.81 3.83 12.48
CA GLU A 121 -10.18 4.08 12.90
C GLU A 121 -10.84 5.16 12.02
#